data_AF-A0A943Q586-F1
#
_entry.id   AF-A0A943Q586-F1
#
_cell.length_a   1.000
_cell.length_b   1.000
_cell.length_c   1.000
_cell.angle_alpha   90.00
_cell.angle_beta   90.00
_cell.angle_gamma   90.00
#
_symmetry.space_group_name_H-M   'P 1'
#
loop_
_entity.id
_entity.type
_entity.pdbx_description
1 polymer ?
#
loop_
_entity_poly.entity_id
_entity_poly.type
_entity_poly.pdbx_seq_one_letter_code
_entity_poly.pdbx_strand_id
1 'polypeptide(L)'
;MTSATFRNDPMFLRNQFEGDGVFELPIIRRESVALEEIALTGYDKLSSGETDQIVHFFLDDYKFESLWKDPEPRIERLKRFRAVLSPDYSLYTEMPLAVQLFNTFRSRWCGAYLQSKGICVIPTVAWGQPASFWFCFDGIPRGSVVAVSTVGVRSEKPLFMQGYLEMMRRIMPKAVICYGEPFPEMTGKIIPVDYERTNHYKKRFSIAGETPFFVWKTYTFDEPVTKGRGGAGGKMPKFPGWDPEKPPGKDYEWRGRGTPASGKGNWYNSKTDTYFHPDLKHPDPLPPHWDYNPPGSGKGYRIFADNSYEKKIFELFLQNGGMLQ
;
A
#
# COMPACT_ATOMS: atom_id res chain seq x y z
N MET A 1 17.71 31.35 -17.16
CA MET A 1 17.09 31.33 -15.82
C MET A 1 18.19 31.54 -14.79
N THR A 2 18.04 32.47 -13.85
CA THR A 2 19.03 32.67 -12.78
C THR A 2 18.80 31.64 -11.66
N SER A 3 19.81 31.36 -10.84
CA SER A 3 19.66 30.44 -9.69
C SER A 3 18.57 30.90 -8.71
N ALA A 4 18.37 32.22 -8.57
CA ALA A 4 17.29 32.78 -7.75
C ALA A 4 15.91 32.49 -8.35
N THR A 5 15.75 32.62 -9.67
CA THR A 5 14.46 32.31 -10.33
C THR A 5 14.15 30.82 -10.29
N PHE A 6 15.14 29.93 -10.45
CA PHE A 6 14.92 28.48 -10.41
C PHE A 6 14.52 27.98 -9.02
N ARG A 7 15.11 28.52 -7.95
CA ARG A 7 14.77 28.15 -6.56
C ARG A 7 13.37 28.57 -6.13
N ASN A 8 12.73 29.47 -6.87
CA ASN A 8 11.35 29.90 -6.63
C ASN A 8 10.38 29.31 -7.66
N ASP A 9 10.84 28.43 -8.56
CA ASP A 9 9.99 27.78 -9.54
C ASP A 9 9.04 26.80 -8.84
N PRO A 10 7.71 26.99 -8.93
CA PRO A 10 6.74 26.07 -8.34
C PRO A 10 6.90 24.63 -8.86
N MET A 11 7.20 24.43 -10.14
CA MET A 11 7.40 23.08 -10.69
C MET A 11 8.63 22.40 -10.08
N PHE A 12 9.64 23.17 -9.66
CA PHE A 12 10.79 22.64 -8.94
C PHE A 12 10.45 22.34 -7.46
N LEU A 13 9.80 23.28 -6.76
CA LEU A 13 9.54 23.19 -5.32
C LEU A 13 8.41 22.24 -4.93
N ARG A 14 7.39 22.07 -5.79
CA ARG A 14 6.22 21.20 -5.55
C ARG A 14 5.41 21.53 -4.28
N ASN A 15 5.49 22.75 -3.78
CA ASN A 15 4.91 23.20 -2.52
C ASN A 15 3.65 24.09 -2.66
N GLN A 16 2.94 24.05 -3.79
CA GLN A 16 1.79 24.94 -4.01
C GLN A 16 0.49 24.49 -3.33
N PHE A 17 0.46 23.26 -2.81
CA PHE A 17 -0.76 22.63 -2.31
C PHE A 17 -0.62 22.36 -0.82
N GLU A 18 -1.75 22.47 -0.10
CA GLU A 18 -1.84 22.10 1.29
C GLU A 18 -1.47 20.61 1.47
N GLY A 19 -0.59 20.34 2.43
CA GLY A 19 -0.12 18.99 2.76
C GLY A 19 -0.87 18.40 3.94
N ASP A 20 -1.05 17.09 3.93
CA ASP A 20 -1.67 16.29 4.99
C ASP A 20 -0.68 15.25 5.54
N GLY A 21 -0.83 14.92 6.82
CA GLY A 21 0.04 14.00 7.55
C GLY A 21 1.45 14.53 7.81
N VAL A 22 2.31 13.65 8.36
CA VAL A 22 3.69 13.99 8.76
C VAL A 22 4.59 14.34 7.57
N PHE A 23 4.24 13.84 6.38
CA PHE A 23 5.02 14.02 5.15
C PHE A 23 4.44 15.09 4.23
N GLU A 24 3.46 15.87 4.70
CA GLU A 24 2.85 16.98 3.95
C GLU A 24 2.37 16.55 2.56
N LEU A 25 1.72 15.39 2.47
CA LEU A 25 1.25 14.85 1.19
C LEU A 25 0.14 15.74 0.62
N PRO A 26 0.24 16.23 -0.63
CA PRO A 26 -0.75 17.16 -1.18
C PRO A 26 -2.18 16.62 -1.12
N ILE A 27 -3.10 17.46 -0.68
CA ILE A 27 -4.51 17.06 -0.57
C ILE A 27 -5.16 17.05 -1.96
N ILE A 28 -5.66 15.87 -2.37
CA ILE A 28 -6.62 15.76 -3.46
C ILE A 28 -8.00 16.00 -2.84
N ARG A 29 -8.60 17.16 -3.15
CA ARG A 29 -9.90 17.55 -2.58
C ARG A 29 -10.98 16.55 -3.00
N ARG A 30 -11.96 16.36 -2.12
CA ARG A 30 -13.14 15.53 -2.43
C ARG A 30 -13.95 16.16 -3.56
N GLU A 31 -14.18 15.39 -4.61
CA GLU A 31 -15.09 15.74 -5.71
C GLU A 31 -16.41 14.98 -5.62
N SER A 32 -17.45 15.55 -6.23
CA SER A 32 -18.73 14.87 -6.45
C SER A 32 -18.76 14.36 -7.88
N VAL A 33 -18.75 13.03 -8.05
CA VAL A 33 -18.76 12.39 -9.38
C VAL A 33 -19.96 11.45 -9.48
N ALA A 34 -20.63 11.47 -10.63
CA ALA A 34 -21.66 10.50 -10.98
C ALA A 34 -21.05 9.08 -11.03
N LEU A 35 -21.66 8.16 -10.28
CA LEU A 35 -21.15 6.80 -10.06
C LEU A 35 -21.87 5.76 -10.93
N GLU A 36 -22.80 6.22 -11.76
CA GLU A 36 -23.56 5.44 -12.71
C GLU A 36 -22.70 5.22 -13.97
N GLU A 37 -22.76 4.00 -14.51
CA GLU A 37 -22.18 3.66 -15.81
C GLU A 37 -20.69 4.01 -15.95
N ILE A 38 -19.90 3.77 -14.90
CA ILE A 38 -18.46 4.04 -14.91
C ILE A 38 -17.78 3.23 -16.02
N ALA A 39 -17.16 3.95 -16.95
CA ALA A 39 -16.27 3.40 -17.97
C ALA A 39 -14.88 4.01 -17.82
N LEU A 40 -13.86 3.16 -17.73
CA LEU A 40 -12.47 3.61 -17.62
C LEU A 40 -11.76 3.52 -18.98
N THR A 41 -10.85 4.47 -19.23
CA THR A 41 -9.93 4.45 -20.38
C THR A 41 -8.49 4.70 -19.94
N GLY A 42 -7.55 3.93 -20.48
CA GLY A 42 -6.13 4.09 -20.15
C GLY A 42 -5.58 5.42 -20.67
N TYR A 43 -4.72 6.06 -19.89
CA TYR A 43 -4.02 7.29 -20.27
C TYR A 43 -3.20 7.18 -21.58
N ASP A 44 -2.76 5.98 -21.94
CA ASP A 44 -2.04 5.72 -23.19
C ASP A 44 -2.96 5.55 -24.42
N LYS A 45 -4.28 5.50 -24.22
CA LYS A 45 -5.29 5.25 -25.27
C LYS A 45 -6.37 6.33 -25.35
N LEU A 46 -6.06 7.54 -24.88
CA LEU A 46 -7.04 8.63 -24.84
C LEU A 46 -7.57 8.97 -26.24
N SER A 47 -8.89 9.12 -26.37
CA SER A 47 -9.51 9.67 -27.57
C SER A 47 -9.18 11.17 -27.74
N SER A 48 -9.51 11.72 -28.91
CA SER A 48 -9.44 13.16 -29.18
C SER A 48 -10.75 13.89 -28.88
N GLY A 49 -11.90 13.21 -28.94
CA GLY A 49 -13.22 13.79 -28.66
C GLY A 49 -13.58 13.84 -27.18
N GLU A 50 -14.61 14.62 -26.86
CA GLU A 50 -15.26 14.58 -25.55
C GLU A 50 -15.87 13.21 -25.29
N THR A 51 -15.74 12.73 -24.07
CA THR A 51 -16.22 11.42 -23.66
C THR A 51 -16.57 11.41 -22.19
N ASP A 52 -17.55 10.58 -21.85
CA ASP A 52 -18.02 10.41 -20.48
C ASP A 52 -17.19 9.38 -19.68
N GLN A 53 -16.08 8.92 -20.26
CA GLN A 53 -15.14 8.00 -19.63
C GLN A 53 -14.27 8.69 -18.59
N ILE A 54 -13.76 7.90 -17.64
CA ILE A 54 -12.79 8.33 -16.63
C ILE A 54 -11.40 7.82 -17.02
N VAL A 55 -10.40 8.70 -17.01
CA VAL A 55 -9.02 8.33 -17.32
C VAL A 55 -8.38 7.58 -16.15
N HIS A 56 -7.76 6.41 -16.41
CA HIS A 56 -7.01 5.66 -15.40
C HIS A 56 -5.52 5.53 -15.73
N PHE A 57 -4.74 5.23 -14.67
CA PHE A 57 -3.28 5.10 -14.72
C PHE A 57 -2.76 3.73 -14.30
N PHE A 58 -3.64 2.72 -14.17
CA PHE A 58 -3.26 1.30 -14.01
C PHE A 58 -2.48 0.77 -15.23
N LEU A 59 -1.26 1.26 -15.39
CA LEU A 59 -0.35 1.20 -16.52
C LEU A 59 1.09 1.25 -15.97
N ASP A 60 2.08 0.94 -16.79
CA ASP A 60 3.48 1.13 -16.38
C ASP A 60 3.81 2.61 -16.16
N ASP A 61 4.48 2.95 -15.04
CA ASP A 61 4.83 4.32 -14.63
C ASP A 61 5.39 5.20 -15.77
N TYR A 62 6.26 4.62 -16.62
CA TYR A 62 6.92 5.38 -17.70
C TYR A 62 5.93 5.98 -18.71
N LYS A 63 4.73 5.41 -18.85
CA LYS A 63 3.70 5.90 -19.78
C LYS A 63 3.10 7.24 -19.33
N PHE A 64 3.13 7.54 -18.04
CA PHE A 64 2.55 8.76 -17.46
C PHE A 64 3.53 9.58 -16.63
N GLU A 65 4.82 9.21 -16.59
CA GLU A 65 5.90 9.99 -15.97
C GLU A 65 5.92 11.45 -16.45
N SER A 66 5.45 11.69 -17.67
CA SER A 66 5.31 13.03 -18.23
C SER A 66 4.34 13.95 -17.45
N LEU A 67 3.34 13.43 -16.73
CA LEU A 67 2.48 14.23 -15.86
C LEU A 67 3.24 14.81 -14.66
N TRP A 68 4.16 14.05 -14.10
CA TRP A 68 5.02 14.55 -13.03
C TRP A 68 5.99 15.60 -13.58
N LYS A 69 6.65 15.29 -14.70
CA LYS A 69 7.69 16.17 -15.26
C LYS A 69 7.13 17.49 -15.80
N ASP A 70 6.06 17.42 -16.59
CA ASP A 70 5.45 18.56 -17.27
C ASP A 70 3.96 18.28 -17.58
N PRO A 71 3.05 18.54 -16.62
CA PRO A 71 1.63 18.25 -16.78
C PRO A 71 0.90 19.18 -17.75
N GLU A 72 1.37 20.42 -17.95
CA GLU A 72 0.63 21.48 -18.66
C GLU A 72 0.15 21.07 -20.07
N PRO A 73 0.98 20.44 -20.93
CA PRO A 73 0.55 20.06 -22.28
C PRO A 73 -0.61 19.04 -22.33
N ARG A 74 -0.95 18.41 -21.21
CA ARG A 74 -1.96 17.33 -21.12
C ARG A 74 -3.30 17.82 -20.61
N ILE A 75 -3.35 19.02 -20.03
CA ILE A 75 -4.53 19.55 -19.33
C ILE A 75 -5.75 19.65 -20.25
N GLU A 76 -5.60 20.27 -21.42
CA GLU A 76 -6.72 20.48 -22.35
C GLU A 76 -7.29 19.18 -22.94
N ARG A 77 -6.48 18.12 -22.98
CA ARG A 77 -6.96 16.80 -23.37
C ARG A 77 -7.69 16.13 -22.22
N LEU A 78 -7.14 16.19 -21.00
CA LEU A 78 -7.72 15.56 -19.82
C LEU A 78 -9.06 16.19 -19.38
N LYS A 79 -9.27 17.48 -19.65
CA LYS A 79 -10.57 18.16 -19.42
C LYS A 79 -11.74 17.60 -20.22
N ARG A 80 -11.49 16.85 -21.29
CA ARG A 80 -12.53 16.28 -22.18
C ARG A 80 -13.16 15.00 -21.65
N PHE A 81 -12.71 14.53 -20.48
CA PHE A 81 -13.13 13.30 -19.83
C PHE A 81 -13.95 13.64 -18.59
N ARG A 82 -14.90 12.76 -18.22
CA ARG A 82 -15.75 12.93 -17.03
C ARG A 82 -14.94 13.21 -15.77
N ALA A 83 -13.87 12.44 -15.58
CA ALA A 83 -12.94 12.58 -14.49
C ALA A 83 -11.59 11.94 -14.83
N VAL A 84 -10.60 12.17 -13.98
CA VAL A 84 -9.26 11.58 -14.09
C VAL A 84 -8.91 10.95 -12.75
N LEU A 85 -8.51 9.68 -12.74
CA LEU A 85 -7.94 9.07 -11.54
C LEU A 85 -6.56 9.70 -11.27
N SER A 86 -6.14 9.88 -10.02
CA SER A 86 -4.77 10.34 -9.77
C SER A 86 -3.76 9.30 -10.30
N PRO A 87 -2.58 9.72 -10.79
CA PRO A 87 -1.57 8.80 -11.31
C PRO A 87 -1.19 7.72 -10.28
N ASP A 88 -1.09 6.47 -10.72
CA ASP A 88 -0.85 5.30 -9.86
C ASP A 88 0.61 4.86 -9.96
N TYR A 89 1.52 5.64 -9.37
CA TYR A 89 2.94 5.27 -9.35
C TYR A 89 3.17 4.02 -8.50
N SER A 90 3.95 3.08 -9.03
CA SER A 90 4.15 1.75 -8.46
C SER A 90 4.63 1.79 -6.99
N LEU A 91 4.03 0.96 -6.14
CA LEU A 91 4.42 0.77 -4.72
C LEU A 91 4.78 -0.71 -4.43
N TYR A 92 5.67 -1.30 -5.22
CA TYR A 92 6.06 -2.71 -5.02
C TYR A 92 6.60 -2.96 -3.61
N THR A 93 6.35 -4.15 -3.08
CA THR A 93 6.70 -4.51 -1.69
C THR A 93 8.21 -4.53 -1.45
N GLU A 94 9.00 -4.68 -2.51
CA GLU A 94 10.46 -4.67 -2.51
C GLU A 94 11.05 -3.25 -2.64
N MET A 95 10.23 -2.25 -3.00
CA MET A 95 10.71 -0.87 -3.05
C MET A 95 11.04 -0.36 -1.65
N PRO A 96 12.16 0.36 -1.45
CA PRO A 96 12.41 1.05 -0.19
C PRO A 96 11.28 2.01 0.17
N LEU A 97 10.98 2.15 1.47
CA LEU A 97 9.88 2.99 1.94
C LEU A 97 9.97 4.45 1.46
N ALA A 98 11.19 4.98 1.33
CA ALA A 98 11.43 6.32 0.79
C ALA A 98 10.95 6.47 -0.66
N VAL A 99 11.12 5.43 -1.49
CA VAL A 99 10.64 5.43 -2.88
C VAL A 99 9.12 5.34 -2.90
N GLN A 100 8.54 4.49 -2.05
CA GLN A 100 7.09 4.36 -1.93
C GLN A 100 6.43 5.69 -1.48
N LEU A 101 7.04 6.35 -0.50
CA LEU A 101 6.61 7.67 -0.03
C LEU A 101 6.69 8.71 -1.15
N PHE A 102 7.83 8.76 -1.86
CA PHE A 102 7.99 9.69 -2.98
C PHE A 102 6.95 9.43 -4.09
N ASN A 103 6.66 8.16 -4.41
CA ASN A 103 5.65 7.79 -5.41
C ASN A 103 4.24 8.21 -4.98
N THR A 104 3.93 8.07 -3.70
CA THR A 104 2.67 8.57 -3.13
C THR A 104 2.61 10.09 -3.24
N PHE A 105 3.69 10.80 -2.90
CA PHE A 105 3.77 12.25 -3.08
C PHE A 105 3.53 12.68 -4.53
N ARG A 106 4.18 12.00 -5.50
CA ARG A 106 3.98 12.27 -6.93
C ARG A 106 2.53 12.09 -7.34
N SER A 107 1.87 11.01 -6.89
CA SER A 107 0.44 10.76 -7.16
C SER A 107 -0.43 11.90 -6.64
N ARG A 108 -0.25 12.26 -5.37
CA ARG A 108 -1.01 13.31 -4.67
C ARG A 108 -0.81 14.68 -5.29
N TRP A 109 0.45 15.05 -5.55
CA TRP A 109 0.80 16.32 -6.18
C TRP A 109 0.19 16.45 -7.57
N CYS A 110 0.33 15.41 -8.42
CA CYS A 110 -0.28 15.42 -9.75
C CYS A 110 -1.80 15.53 -9.66
N GLY A 111 -2.45 14.81 -8.74
CA GLY A 111 -3.89 14.91 -8.53
C GLY A 111 -4.33 16.33 -8.14
N ALA A 112 -3.68 16.93 -7.13
CA ALA A 112 -3.96 18.30 -6.71
C ALA A 112 -3.71 19.32 -7.82
N TYR A 113 -2.66 19.11 -8.62
CA TYR A 113 -2.35 19.94 -9.78
C TYR A 113 -3.46 19.87 -10.84
N LEU A 114 -3.92 18.68 -11.19
CA LEU A 114 -5.02 18.51 -12.15
C LEU A 114 -6.30 19.20 -11.64
N GLN A 115 -6.63 19.09 -10.34
CA GLN A 115 -7.76 19.82 -9.75
C GLN A 115 -7.59 21.33 -9.83
N SER A 116 -6.37 21.85 -9.64
CA SER A 116 -6.09 23.28 -9.77
C SER A 116 -6.34 23.81 -11.18
N LYS A 117 -6.35 22.92 -12.18
CA LYS A 117 -6.64 23.20 -13.58
C LYS A 117 -8.09 22.94 -13.98
N GLY A 118 -8.99 22.68 -13.01
CA GLY A 118 -10.42 22.46 -13.25
C GLY A 118 -10.78 21.06 -13.72
N ILE A 119 -9.88 20.07 -13.55
CA ILE A 119 -10.18 18.68 -13.85
C ILE A 119 -10.76 18.02 -12.60
N CYS A 120 -11.87 17.30 -12.75
CA CYS A 120 -12.40 16.46 -11.69
C CYS A 120 -11.46 15.26 -11.45
N VAL A 121 -10.93 15.13 -10.24
CA VAL A 121 -9.96 14.07 -9.89
C VAL A 121 -10.52 13.14 -8.84
N ILE A 122 -10.39 11.83 -9.07
CA ILE A 122 -10.66 10.78 -8.08
C ILE A 122 -9.32 10.19 -7.63
N PRO A 123 -8.99 10.20 -6.33
CA PRO A 123 -7.72 9.65 -5.85
C PRO A 123 -7.64 8.13 -6.08
N THR A 124 -6.54 7.68 -6.67
CA THR A 124 -6.11 6.28 -6.67
C THR A 124 -5.37 5.98 -5.38
N VAL A 125 -5.68 4.83 -4.78
CA VAL A 125 -5.04 4.34 -3.57
C VAL A 125 -4.33 3.03 -3.88
N ALA A 126 -3.03 3.03 -3.63
CA ALA A 126 -2.17 1.86 -3.68
C ALA A 126 -1.39 1.78 -2.37
N TRP A 127 -0.90 0.58 -2.06
CA TRP A 127 -0.07 0.34 -0.89
C TRP A 127 0.91 -0.80 -1.18
N GLY A 128 2.05 -0.76 -0.49
CA GLY A 128 3.01 -1.86 -0.46
C GLY A 128 2.77 -2.71 0.78
N GLN A 129 3.83 -2.91 1.56
CA GLN A 129 3.74 -3.57 2.87
C GLN A 129 3.05 -2.66 3.91
N PRO A 130 2.65 -3.19 5.09
CA PRO A 130 1.99 -2.39 6.14
C PRO A 130 2.74 -1.13 6.57
N ALA A 131 4.07 -1.10 6.42
CA ALA A 131 4.88 0.10 6.64
C ALA A 131 4.45 1.30 5.75
N SER A 132 3.86 1.06 4.58
CA SER A 132 3.34 2.11 3.70
C SER A 132 2.07 2.78 4.23
N PHE A 133 1.33 2.12 5.14
CA PHE A 133 0.08 2.64 5.70
C PHE A 133 0.28 3.92 6.51
N TRP A 134 1.53 4.22 6.89
CA TRP A 134 1.90 5.48 7.55
C TRP A 134 1.68 6.71 6.68
N PHE A 135 1.62 6.58 5.35
CA PHE A 135 1.47 7.72 4.45
C PHE A 135 0.52 7.47 3.27
N CYS A 136 0.31 6.22 2.83
CA CYS A 136 -0.38 5.97 1.56
C CYS A 136 -1.85 6.41 1.53
N PHE A 137 -2.46 6.63 2.71
CA PHE A 137 -3.83 7.12 2.87
C PHE A 137 -3.93 8.62 3.11
N ASP A 138 -2.82 9.30 3.41
CA ASP A 138 -2.82 10.74 3.67
C ASP A 138 -3.00 11.52 2.34
N GLY A 139 -3.46 12.76 2.46
CA GLY A 139 -3.81 13.61 1.32
C GLY A 139 -5.14 13.21 0.65
N ILE A 140 -5.92 12.30 1.27
CA ILE A 140 -7.25 11.88 0.83
C ILE A 140 -8.30 12.20 1.92
N PRO A 141 -9.14 13.25 1.75
CA PRO A 141 -10.04 13.71 2.80
C PRO A 141 -11.25 12.81 3.02
N ARG A 142 -11.32 12.12 4.18
CA ARG A 142 -12.39 11.18 4.62
C ARG A 142 -13.38 10.75 3.53
N GLY A 143 -14.70 10.69 3.66
CA GLY A 143 -15.61 10.08 2.65
C GLY A 143 -15.58 10.56 1.18
N SER A 144 -14.44 10.44 0.52
CA SER A 144 -14.15 10.61 -0.89
C SER A 144 -14.50 9.33 -1.62
N VAL A 145 -14.75 9.45 -2.91
CA VAL A 145 -14.70 8.29 -3.81
C VAL A 145 -13.23 8.01 -4.08
N VAL A 146 -12.84 6.73 -4.05
CA VAL A 146 -11.47 6.30 -4.31
C VAL A 146 -11.43 5.23 -5.38
N ALA A 147 -10.28 5.07 -6.04
CA ALA A 147 -10.05 3.97 -6.97
C ALA A 147 -8.93 3.04 -6.47
N VAL A 148 -9.10 1.74 -6.69
CA VAL A 148 -8.10 0.68 -6.42
C VAL A 148 -8.06 -0.31 -7.58
N SER A 149 -7.00 -1.09 -7.69
CA SER A 149 -6.89 -2.18 -8.67
C SER A 149 -6.68 -3.52 -7.99
N THR A 150 -7.43 -4.54 -8.41
CA THR A 150 -7.19 -5.95 -8.03
C THR A 150 -6.44 -6.73 -9.11
N VAL A 151 -6.08 -6.08 -10.22
CA VAL A 151 -5.27 -6.68 -11.28
C VAL A 151 -3.85 -6.91 -10.77
N GLY A 152 -3.34 -8.13 -10.91
CA GLY A 152 -1.97 -8.49 -10.52
C GLY A 152 -1.77 -8.84 -9.04
N VAL A 153 -2.78 -8.65 -8.17
CA VAL A 153 -2.66 -8.88 -6.71
C VAL A 153 -3.31 -10.18 -6.22
N ARG A 154 -3.70 -11.09 -7.12
CA ARG A 154 -4.39 -12.35 -6.74
C ARG A 154 -3.54 -13.24 -5.83
N SER A 155 -2.23 -13.34 -6.09
CA SER A 155 -1.29 -14.10 -5.25
C SER A 155 -0.95 -13.40 -3.93
N GLU A 156 -1.27 -12.11 -3.80
CA GLU A 156 -0.98 -11.28 -2.63
C GLU A 156 -2.27 -10.77 -1.96
N LYS A 157 -3.39 -11.50 -2.14
CA LYS A 157 -4.69 -11.15 -1.59
C LYS A 157 -4.66 -10.78 -0.11
N PRO A 158 -3.97 -11.50 0.80
CA PRO A 158 -3.92 -11.10 2.21
C PRO A 158 -3.36 -9.70 2.43
N LEU A 159 -2.28 -9.35 1.72
CA LEU A 159 -1.67 -8.03 1.80
C LEU A 159 -2.58 -6.94 1.20
N PHE A 160 -3.21 -7.25 0.06
CA PHE A 160 -4.23 -6.37 -0.52
C PHE A 160 -5.35 -6.11 0.49
N MET A 161 -5.92 -7.15 1.10
CA MET A 161 -7.03 -7.01 2.04
C MET A 161 -6.64 -6.23 3.30
N GLN A 162 -5.40 -6.36 3.81
CA GLN A 162 -4.93 -5.54 4.92
C GLN A 162 -4.95 -4.04 4.59
N GLY A 163 -4.37 -3.66 3.46
CA GLY A 163 -4.38 -2.26 3.04
C GLY A 163 -5.76 -1.75 2.66
N TYR A 164 -6.59 -2.61 2.08
CA TYR A 164 -7.98 -2.29 1.78
C TYR A 164 -8.79 -1.98 3.05
N LEU A 165 -8.68 -2.82 4.09
CA LEU A 165 -9.39 -2.59 5.36
C LEU A 165 -8.90 -1.31 6.05
N GLU A 166 -7.59 -1.04 6.02
CA GLU A 166 -7.04 0.19 6.58
C GLU A 166 -7.47 1.44 5.79
N MET A 167 -7.53 1.34 4.45
CA MET A 167 -8.12 2.37 3.57
C MET A 167 -9.56 2.66 3.97
N MET A 168 -10.39 1.62 4.13
CA MET A 168 -11.79 1.75 4.53
C MET A 168 -11.91 2.43 5.90
N ARG A 169 -11.02 2.12 6.85
CA ARG A 169 -11.01 2.71 8.19
C ARG A 169 -10.61 4.19 8.20
N ARG A 170 -9.57 4.56 7.46
CA ARG A 170 -9.01 5.93 7.49
C ARG A 170 -9.78 6.91 6.61
N ILE A 171 -10.07 6.48 5.39
CA ILE A 171 -10.73 7.31 4.39
C ILE A 171 -12.25 7.19 4.54
N MET A 172 -12.79 6.05 5.00
CA MET A 172 -14.25 5.82 5.05
C MET A 172 -14.92 6.19 3.71
N PRO A 173 -14.44 5.64 2.59
CA PRO A 173 -14.83 6.10 1.27
C PRO A 173 -16.33 5.90 1.03
N LYS A 174 -16.95 6.85 0.34
CA LYS A 174 -18.38 6.75 -0.04
C LYS A 174 -18.62 5.66 -1.09
N ALA A 175 -17.64 5.43 -1.94
CA ALA A 175 -17.61 4.36 -2.92
C ALA A 175 -16.16 4.04 -3.31
N VAL A 176 -15.95 2.80 -3.74
CA VAL A 176 -14.65 2.33 -4.24
C VAL A 176 -14.83 1.88 -5.69
N ILE A 177 -14.17 2.55 -6.63
CA ILE A 177 -14.04 2.09 -8.01
C ILE A 177 -12.95 1.00 -8.02
N CYS A 178 -13.33 -0.22 -8.37
CA CYS A 178 -12.41 -1.36 -8.38
C CYS A 178 -12.09 -1.74 -9.82
N TYR A 179 -10.85 -1.53 -10.25
CA TYR A 179 -10.38 -1.98 -11.55
C TYR A 179 -9.94 -3.44 -11.47
N GLY A 180 -10.63 -4.31 -12.22
CA GLY A 180 -10.53 -5.76 -12.08
C GLY A 180 -11.67 -6.36 -11.25
N GLU A 181 -11.59 -7.67 -11.01
CA GLU A 181 -12.58 -8.42 -10.25
C GLU A 181 -12.39 -8.18 -8.74
N PRO A 182 -13.40 -7.63 -8.02
CA PRO A 182 -13.32 -7.46 -6.58
C PRO A 182 -13.21 -8.80 -5.85
N PHE A 183 -12.49 -8.82 -4.73
CA PHE A 183 -12.52 -9.98 -3.84
C PHE A 183 -13.86 -10.03 -3.07
N PRO A 184 -14.41 -11.22 -2.79
CA PRO A 184 -15.65 -11.37 -2.02
C PRO A 184 -15.62 -10.70 -0.64
N GLU A 185 -14.44 -10.56 -0.04
CA GLU A 185 -14.23 -9.96 1.27
C GLU A 185 -14.14 -8.42 1.25
N MET A 186 -14.09 -7.80 0.07
CA MET A 186 -14.11 -6.35 -0.03
C MET A 186 -15.51 -5.83 0.38
N THR A 187 -15.54 -4.89 1.33
CA THR A 187 -16.77 -4.35 1.93
C THR A 187 -17.06 -2.91 1.47
N GLY A 188 -18.31 -2.47 1.56
CA GLY A 188 -18.74 -1.12 1.17
C GLY A 188 -19.32 -1.05 -0.24
N LYS A 189 -19.54 0.17 -0.75
CA LYS A 189 -20.10 0.40 -2.09
C LYS A 189 -18.99 0.25 -3.14
N ILE A 190 -18.85 -0.96 -3.69
CA ILE A 190 -17.84 -1.27 -4.70
C ILE A 190 -18.46 -1.17 -6.10
N ILE A 191 -17.76 -0.48 -7.00
CA ILE A 191 -18.13 -0.35 -8.41
C ILE A 191 -17.06 -1.06 -9.24
N PRO A 192 -17.30 -2.31 -9.66
CA PRO A 192 -16.34 -3.05 -10.46
C PRO A 192 -16.26 -2.51 -11.88
N VAL A 193 -15.04 -2.37 -12.40
CA VAL A 193 -14.75 -2.06 -13.80
C VAL A 193 -13.91 -3.19 -14.37
N ASP A 194 -14.47 -3.88 -15.35
CA ASP A 194 -13.88 -5.06 -15.97
C ASP A 194 -12.67 -4.69 -16.86
N TYR A 195 -11.48 -5.13 -16.44
CA TYR A 195 -10.20 -4.97 -17.14
C TYR A 195 -10.22 -5.51 -18.58
N GLU A 196 -10.90 -6.63 -18.82
CA GLU A 196 -10.90 -7.26 -20.13
C GLU A 196 -11.73 -6.45 -21.13
N ARG A 197 -12.83 -5.87 -20.65
CA ARG A 197 -13.71 -4.99 -21.45
C ARG A 197 -13.02 -3.68 -21.82
N THR A 198 -12.24 -3.09 -20.92
CA THR A 198 -11.51 -1.83 -21.19
C THR A 198 -10.34 -2.01 -22.16
N ASN A 199 -9.83 -3.23 -22.33
CA ASN A 199 -8.68 -3.52 -23.19
C ASN A 199 -9.00 -4.30 -24.48
N HIS A 200 -10.28 -4.50 -24.81
CA HIS A 200 -10.73 -5.20 -26.03
C HIS A 200 -10.13 -6.60 -26.21
N TYR A 201 -9.84 -7.32 -25.13
CA TYR A 201 -9.52 -8.74 -25.26
C TYR A 201 -10.78 -9.45 -25.75
N LYS A 202 -10.79 -9.91 -27.02
CA LYS A 202 -11.86 -10.77 -27.52
C LYS A 202 -11.94 -11.97 -26.59
N LYS A 203 -13.12 -12.25 -26.00
CA LYS A 203 -13.43 -13.54 -25.37
C LYS A 203 -13.01 -14.65 -26.35
N ARG A 204 -11.84 -15.24 -26.14
CA ARG A 204 -11.48 -16.51 -26.77
C ARG A 204 -12.32 -17.54 -26.04
N PHE A 205 -13.43 -17.91 -26.66
CA PHE A 205 -14.24 -19.12 -26.47
C PHE A 205 -14.15 -19.76 -25.08
N SER A 206 -15.22 -19.58 -24.30
CA SER A 206 -15.59 -20.52 -23.26
C SER A 206 -16.00 -21.84 -23.92
N ILE A 207 -15.04 -22.73 -24.14
CA ILE A 207 -15.31 -24.17 -24.17
C ILE A 207 -14.99 -24.67 -22.76
N ALA A 208 -15.91 -25.45 -22.22
CA ALA A 208 -15.87 -25.99 -20.88
C ALA A 208 -14.48 -26.56 -20.53
N GLY A 209 -13.87 -26.07 -19.45
CA GLY A 209 -12.91 -26.85 -18.68
C GLY A 209 -11.42 -26.55 -18.87
N GLU A 210 -10.99 -25.64 -19.74
CA GLU A 210 -9.57 -25.30 -19.88
C GLU A 210 -9.31 -23.80 -19.69
N THR A 211 -8.67 -23.46 -18.58
CA THR A 211 -8.13 -22.12 -18.31
C THR A 211 -7.14 -21.72 -19.41
N PRO A 212 -7.28 -20.52 -20.01
CA PRO A 212 -6.31 -20.06 -21.01
C PRO A 212 -4.91 -19.99 -20.39
N PHE A 213 -3.92 -20.51 -21.12
CA PHE A 213 -2.50 -20.40 -20.78
C PHE A 213 -2.09 -18.93 -20.69
N PHE A 214 -1.95 -18.43 -19.46
CA PHE A 214 -1.15 -17.25 -19.18
C PHE A 214 0.32 -17.68 -19.15
N VAL A 215 1.18 -16.98 -19.89
CA VAL A 215 2.63 -17.12 -19.74
C VAL A 215 2.97 -16.61 -18.34
N TRP A 216 3.14 -17.53 -17.41
CA TRP A 216 3.74 -17.24 -16.12
C TRP A 216 5.19 -16.84 -16.37
N LYS A 217 5.54 -15.57 -16.16
CA LYS A 217 6.90 -15.28 -15.69
C LYS A 217 6.95 -15.82 -14.27
N THR A 218 7.31 -17.09 -14.13
CA THR A 218 7.87 -17.59 -12.88
C THR A 218 9.16 -16.82 -12.65
N TYR A 219 9.09 -15.77 -11.84
CA TYR A 219 10.28 -15.36 -11.11
C TYR A 219 10.53 -16.48 -10.11
N THR A 220 11.41 -17.41 -10.48
CA THR A 220 12.11 -18.18 -9.46
C THR A 220 12.78 -17.14 -8.59
N PHE A 221 12.28 -16.96 -7.37
CA PHE A 221 13.05 -16.34 -6.30
C PHE A 221 14.28 -17.24 -6.14
N ASP A 222 15.36 -16.92 -6.84
CA ASP A 222 16.67 -17.16 -6.26
C ASP A 222 16.63 -16.43 -4.92
N GLU A 223 16.73 -17.19 -3.83
CA GLU A 223 16.92 -16.62 -2.51
C GLU A 223 17.99 -15.53 -2.65
N PRO A 224 17.78 -14.33 -2.09
CA PRO A 224 18.78 -13.28 -2.21
C PRO A 224 20.06 -13.84 -1.63
N VAL A 225 21.06 -14.03 -2.50
CA VAL A 225 22.43 -14.31 -2.10
C VAL A 225 22.83 -13.11 -1.24
N THR A 226 22.71 -13.27 0.07
CA THR A 226 23.19 -12.29 1.03
C THR A 226 24.69 -12.23 0.87
N LYS A 227 25.19 -11.21 0.16
CA LYS A 227 26.60 -10.86 0.20
C LYS A 227 26.74 -9.40 0.61
N GLY A 228 26.74 -9.22 1.93
CA GLY A 228 26.97 -7.94 2.59
C GLY A 228 27.22 -8.12 4.07
N ARG A 229 28.46 -8.51 4.42
CA ARG A 229 29.08 -8.63 5.75
C ARG A 229 28.61 -9.80 6.63
N GLY A 230 29.58 -10.61 7.04
CA GLY A 230 29.41 -11.90 7.70
C GLY A 230 28.58 -11.85 8.98
N GLY A 231 27.65 -12.80 9.05
CA GLY A 231 26.88 -13.18 10.23
C GLY A 231 25.89 -14.25 9.78
N ALA A 232 26.00 -15.47 10.30
CA ALA A 232 25.16 -16.60 9.92
C ALA A 232 23.69 -16.33 10.28
N GLY A 233 22.90 -15.80 9.33
CA GLY A 233 21.48 -15.53 9.51
C GLY A 233 20.66 -16.82 9.33
N GLY A 234 20.30 -17.47 10.43
CA GLY A 234 19.38 -18.61 10.41
C GLY A 234 17.98 -18.23 9.90
N LYS A 235 17.27 -19.20 9.33
CA LYS A 235 15.87 -19.10 8.87
C LYS A 235 14.97 -18.58 10.00
N MET A 236 14.04 -17.66 9.70
CA MET A 236 13.09 -17.17 10.71
C MET A 236 12.18 -18.29 11.22
N PRO A 237 11.88 -18.30 12.53
CA PRO A 237 10.99 -19.30 13.10
C PRO A 237 9.53 -19.03 12.70
N LYS A 238 8.73 -20.09 12.71
CA LYS A 238 7.28 -20.04 12.46
C LYS A 238 6.53 -19.52 13.69
N PHE A 239 5.28 -19.11 13.49
CA PHE A 239 4.36 -18.77 14.57
C PHE A 239 4.22 -19.95 15.55
N PRO A 240 4.54 -19.78 16.84
CA PRO A 240 4.53 -20.87 17.82
C PRO A 240 3.15 -21.49 18.07
N GLY A 241 2.08 -20.73 17.82
CA GLY A 241 0.70 -21.15 18.05
C GLY A 241 -0.09 -20.19 18.92
N TRP A 242 -1.38 -20.49 19.07
CA TRP A 242 -2.34 -19.68 19.82
C TRP A 242 -2.40 -19.98 21.32
N ASP A 243 -1.71 -21.04 21.75
CA ASP A 243 -1.64 -21.45 23.14
C ASP A 243 -0.31 -20.98 23.73
N PRO A 244 -0.29 -19.91 24.54
CA PRO A 244 0.95 -19.36 25.07
C PRO A 244 1.62 -20.29 26.07
N GLU A 245 0.88 -21.25 26.66
CA GLU A 245 1.42 -22.24 27.60
C GLU A 245 2.24 -23.32 26.92
N LYS A 246 2.12 -23.46 25.59
CA LYS A 246 2.97 -24.36 24.81
C LYS A 246 4.29 -23.67 24.45
N PRO A 247 5.44 -24.30 24.75
CA PRO A 247 6.73 -23.74 24.41
C PRO A 247 6.92 -23.67 22.88
N PRO A 248 7.59 -22.62 22.35
CA PRO A 248 7.89 -22.50 20.92
C PRO A 248 8.79 -23.62 20.35
N GLY A 249 9.45 -24.38 21.21
CA GLY A 249 10.27 -25.52 20.85
C GLY A 249 10.79 -26.26 22.08
N LYS A 250 11.40 -27.42 21.86
CA LYS A 250 11.82 -28.35 22.92
C LYS A 250 12.79 -27.75 23.95
N ASP A 251 13.61 -26.79 23.53
CA ASP A 251 14.68 -26.20 24.34
C ASP A 251 14.30 -24.83 24.96
N TYR A 252 13.00 -24.47 24.95
CA TYR A 252 12.52 -23.22 25.53
C TYR A 252 11.97 -23.43 26.94
N GLU A 253 12.44 -22.58 27.87
CA GLU A 253 11.99 -22.53 29.26
C GLU A 253 11.34 -21.17 29.55
N TRP A 254 10.23 -21.17 30.30
CA TRP A 254 9.57 -19.93 30.67
C TRP A 254 10.34 -19.18 31.76
N ARG A 255 10.56 -17.87 31.56
CA ARG A 255 11.19 -16.97 32.52
C ARG A 255 10.34 -15.72 32.73
N GLY A 256 9.76 -15.56 33.91
CA GLY A 256 8.96 -14.37 34.22
C GLY A 256 8.14 -14.46 35.51
N ARG A 257 7.39 -13.39 35.78
CA ARG A 257 6.47 -13.27 36.92
C ARG A 257 5.07 -13.71 36.49
N GLY A 258 4.76 -15.00 36.59
CA GLY A 258 3.43 -15.55 36.25
C GLY A 258 3.51 -16.67 35.22
N THR A 259 2.35 -17.09 34.70
CA THR A 259 2.27 -18.12 33.65
C THR A 259 2.50 -17.50 32.26
N PRO A 260 2.83 -18.32 31.25
CA PRO A 260 2.90 -17.83 29.87
C PRO A 260 1.64 -17.11 29.40
N ALA A 261 0.46 -17.59 29.81
CA ALA A 261 -0.82 -16.97 29.52
C ALA A 261 -1.00 -15.57 30.14
N SER A 262 -0.25 -15.25 31.21
CA SER A 262 -0.31 -13.92 31.83
C SER A 262 0.53 -12.87 31.08
N GLY A 263 1.35 -13.27 30.09
CA GLY A 263 2.19 -12.35 29.31
C GLY A 263 3.25 -11.61 30.13
N LYS A 264 3.60 -12.09 31.33
CA LYS A 264 4.53 -11.41 32.25
C LYS A 264 5.89 -12.11 32.30
N GLY A 265 6.43 -12.43 31.13
CA GLY A 265 7.67 -13.19 30.97
C GLY A 265 7.98 -13.50 29.52
N ASN A 266 8.99 -14.33 29.31
CA ASN A 266 9.41 -14.77 27.98
C ASN A 266 9.78 -16.26 28.03
N TRP A 267 9.53 -16.97 26.93
CA TRP A 267 10.18 -18.23 26.65
C TRP A 267 11.63 -17.98 26.23
N TYR A 268 12.58 -18.63 26.87
CA TYR A 268 14.01 -18.45 26.63
C TYR A 268 14.68 -19.77 26.26
N ASN A 269 15.53 -19.74 25.23
CA ASN A 269 16.39 -20.86 24.88
C ASN A 269 17.85 -20.50 25.15
N SER A 270 18.46 -21.19 26.12
CA SER A 270 19.84 -20.94 26.56
C SER A 270 20.91 -21.38 25.55
N LYS A 271 20.58 -22.27 24.61
CA LYS A 271 21.53 -22.76 23.59
C LYS A 271 21.71 -21.76 22.46
N THR A 272 20.62 -21.10 22.06
CA THR A 272 20.60 -20.14 20.96
C THR A 272 20.57 -18.69 21.42
N ASP A 273 20.41 -18.46 22.73
CA ASP A 273 20.22 -17.15 23.37
C ASP A 273 19.05 -16.35 22.73
N THR A 274 17.95 -17.05 22.43
CA THR A 274 16.76 -16.49 21.79
C THR A 274 15.58 -16.39 22.76
N TYR A 275 14.75 -15.36 22.57
CA TYR A 275 13.55 -15.14 23.38
C TYR A 275 12.30 -15.10 22.53
N PHE A 276 11.20 -15.61 23.09
CA PHE A 276 9.84 -15.52 22.55
C PHE A 276 8.89 -14.93 23.58
N HIS A 277 8.13 -13.91 23.21
CA HIS A 277 7.09 -13.31 24.05
C HIS A 277 5.71 -13.51 23.41
N PRO A 278 4.74 -14.15 24.09
CA PRO A 278 3.39 -14.25 23.56
C PRO A 278 2.60 -12.96 23.81
N ASP A 279 2.25 -12.23 22.74
CA ASP A 279 1.34 -11.08 22.80
C ASP A 279 0.07 -11.33 21.96
N LEU A 280 -0.64 -12.38 22.36
CA LEU A 280 -1.81 -12.87 21.63
C LEU A 280 -3.10 -12.09 21.91
N LYS A 281 -3.04 -11.12 22.82
CA LYS A 281 -4.17 -10.26 23.22
C LYS A 281 -3.84 -8.77 23.06
N HIS A 282 -2.84 -8.46 22.23
CA HIS A 282 -2.44 -7.07 21.99
C HIS A 282 -3.67 -6.26 21.54
N PRO A 283 -3.93 -5.08 22.13
CA PRO A 283 -5.03 -4.22 21.71
C PRO A 283 -4.79 -3.68 20.29
N ASP A 284 -5.86 -3.37 19.56
CA ASP A 284 -5.75 -2.74 18.24
C ASP A 284 -4.82 -1.50 18.28
N PRO A 285 -4.00 -1.25 17.25
CA PRO A 285 -4.12 -1.76 15.87
C PRO A 285 -3.22 -2.95 15.50
N LEU A 286 -2.46 -3.53 16.44
CA LEU A 286 -1.57 -4.65 16.13
C LEU A 286 -2.30 -5.99 16.34
N PRO A 287 -2.33 -6.88 15.34
CA PRO A 287 -2.95 -8.19 15.50
C PRO A 287 -2.15 -9.05 16.50
N PRO A 288 -2.77 -10.12 17.06
CA PRO A 288 -2.10 -11.08 17.91
C PRO A 288 -0.79 -11.60 17.31
N HIS A 289 0.29 -11.52 18.08
CA HIS A 289 1.62 -11.88 17.59
C HIS A 289 2.50 -12.49 18.69
N TRP A 290 3.64 -13.01 18.26
CA TRP A 290 4.74 -13.36 19.15
C TRP A 290 5.93 -12.45 18.87
N ASP A 291 6.57 -11.93 19.91
CA ASP A 291 7.85 -11.26 19.73
C ASP A 291 8.99 -12.27 19.76
N TYR A 292 9.90 -12.17 18.80
CA TYR A 292 11.08 -13.00 18.67
C TYR A 292 12.35 -12.18 18.66
N ASN A 293 13.22 -12.41 19.64
CA ASN A 293 14.47 -11.65 19.80
C ASN A 293 15.67 -12.60 19.72
N PRO A 294 16.31 -12.73 18.55
CA PRO A 294 17.58 -13.43 18.44
C PRO A 294 18.78 -12.52 18.81
N PRO A 295 19.94 -13.10 19.18
CA PRO A 295 21.14 -12.34 19.50
C PRO A 295 21.52 -11.38 18.38
N GLY A 296 21.88 -10.14 18.73
CA GLY A 296 22.32 -9.12 17.78
C GLY A 296 21.22 -8.53 16.88
N SER A 297 19.94 -8.88 17.08
CA SER A 297 18.82 -8.34 16.29
C SER A 297 18.39 -6.91 16.65
N GLY A 298 18.90 -6.37 17.75
CA GLY A 298 18.47 -5.09 18.32
C GLY A 298 17.13 -5.25 19.03
N LYS A 299 16.06 -4.66 18.45
CA LYS A 299 14.72 -4.65 19.06
C LYS A 299 13.89 -5.91 18.79
N GLY A 300 14.38 -6.85 17.95
CA GLY A 300 13.69 -8.09 17.61
C GLY A 300 12.63 -7.97 16.52
N TYR A 301 11.79 -9.00 16.41
CA TYR A 301 10.77 -9.17 15.38
C TYR A 301 9.41 -9.50 16.01
N ARG A 302 8.32 -9.19 15.33
CA ARG A 302 6.98 -9.73 15.58
C ARG A 302 6.70 -10.83 14.58
N ILE A 303 6.07 -11.92 15.00
CA ILE A 303 5.70 -13.06 14.18
C ILE A 303 4.19 -13.25 14.29
N PHE A 304 3.50 -13.21 13.16
CA PHE A 304 2.04 -13.29 13.08
C PHE A 304 1.57 -14.69 12.71
N ALA A 305 0.27 -14.96 12.90
CA ALA A 305 -0.33 -16.28 12.72
C ALA A 305 -0.17 -16.87 11.30
N ASP A 306 0.00 -16.03 10.28
CA ASP A 306 0.27 -16.43 8.89
C ASP A 306 1.76 -16.73 8.61
N ASN A 307 2.61 -16.66 9.64
CA ASN A 307 4.08 -16.73 9.58
C ASN A 307 4.75 -15.54 8.89
N SER A 308 4.03 -14.45 8.62
CA SER A 308 4.67 -13.17 8.31
C SER A 308 5.38 -12.63 9.55
N TYR A 309 6.37 -11.77 9.34
CA TYR A 309 7.12 -11.14 10.42
C TYR A 309 7.41 -9.66 10.14
N GLU A 310 7.44 -8.87 11.21
CA GLU A 310 7.76 -7.44 11.17
C GLU A 310 8.96 -7.17 12.07
N LYS A 311 10.01 -6.52 11.58
CA LYS A 311 11.11 -6.09 12.44
C LYS A 311 10.66 -4.89 13.28
N LYS A 312 10.91 -4.91 14.59
CA LYS A 312 10.59 -3.81 15.51
C LYS A 312 11.51 -2.61 15.27
N ILE A 313 11.33 -1.85 14.19
CA ILE A 313 12.29 -0.79 13.79
C ILE A 313 11.95 0.59 14.39
N PHE A 314 10.72 0.88 14.82
CA PHE A 314 10.35 2.23 15.28
C PHE A 314 9.55 2.24 16.59
N GLU A 315 10.23 2.58 17.69
CA GLU A 315 9.61 3.03 18.96
C GLU A 315 10.42 4.22 19.50
N LEU A 316 10.53 5.29 18.70
CA LEU A 316 11.18 6.55 19.13
C LEU A 316 10.22 7.75 19.15
N PHE A 317 8.95 7.57 18.77
CA PHE A 317 7.97 8.67 18.75
C PHE A 317 6.83 8.53 19.77
N LEU A 318 6.72 7.42 20.50
CA LEU A 318 5.68 7.21 21.51
C LEU A 318 6.14 7.46 22.96
N GLN A 319 7.42 7.77 23.20
CA GLN A 319 7.93 8.07 24.55
C GLN A 319 8.14 9.56 24.84
N ASN A 320 7.97 10.45 23.87
CA ASN A 320 7.97 11.90 24.08
C ASN A 320 6.57 12.53 24.04
N GLY A 321 5.54 11.75 24.38
CA GLY A 321 4.26 12.28 24.87
C GLY A 321 4.42 12.87 26.28
N GLY A 322 5.42 13.74 26.45
CA GLY A 322 5.52 14.62 27.60
C GLY A 322 4.49 15.72 27.43
N MET A 323 3.59 15.82 28.40
CA MET A 323 2.61 16.89 28.58
C MET A 323 3.10 18.23 28.04
N LEU A 324 2.34 18.78 27.09
CA LEU A 324 2.18 20.23 26.99
C LEU A 324 0.75 20.52 27.42
N GLN A 325 0.64 20.98 28.67
CA GLN A 325 -0.41 21.90 29.09
C GLN A 325 -0.23 23.24 28.39
#